data_AF-A0A321LFL2-F1
#
_entry.id   AF-A0A321LFL2-F1
#
_cell.length_a   1.000
_cell.length_b   1.000
_cell.length_c   1.000
_cell.angle_alpha   90.00
_cell.angle_beta   90.00
_cell.angle_gamma   90.00
#
_symmetry.space_group_name_H-M   'P 1'
#
loop_
_entity.id
_entity.type
_entity.pdbx_description
1 polymer ?
#
loop_
_entity_poly.entity_id
_entity_poly.type
_entity_poly.pdbx_seq_one_letter_code
_entity_poly.pdbx_strand_id
1 'polypeptide(L)'
;MYQHERLPDQSAYREVTMATKDYKGVVSSKATTRSSSTNSSNTKLLPVRYPVYHAISEVNRSFEETIQGLEHLMSFKIFNKDSLQGLQFTLEEIRALANEELTDTANERELVNSFHYERLREKYQTRNGVETSSPEESRKQKGGKKQKAARK
;
A
#
# COMPACT_ATOMS: atom_id res chain seq x y z
N MET A 1 11.47 -44.45 26.90
CA MET A 1 12.68 -43.89 26.24
C MET A 1 12.21 -42.82 25.27
N TYR A 2 12.36 -41.54 25.63
CA TYR A 2 11.99 -40.43 24.74
C TYR A 2 13.21 -40.05 23.90
N GLN A 3 13.09 -40.17 22.58
CA GLN A 3 14.09 -39.65 21.64
C GLN A 3 13.81 -38.16 21.43
N HIS A 4 14.82 -37.33 21.70
CA HIS A 4 14.82 -35.92 21.37
C HIS A 4 15.06 -35.76 19.86
N GLU A 5 14.04 -35.34 19.11
CA GLU A 5 14.24 -34.83 17.75
C GLU A 5 14.88 -33.44 17.83
N ARG A 6 16.07 -33.32 17.24
CA ARG A 6 16.81 -32.05 17.11
C ARG A 6 16.19 -31.23 15.99
N LEU A 7 15.84 -29.98 16.30
CA LEU A 7 15.53 -28.96 15.30
C LEU A 7 16.77 -28.65 14.44
N PRO A 8 16.62 -28.41 13.13
CA PRO A 8 17.73 -28.05 12.26
C PRO A 8 18.20 -26.61 12.53
N ASP A 9 19.53 -26.46 12.48
CA ASP A 9 20.31 -25.25 12.71
C ASP A 9 20.00 -24.14 11.67
N GLN A 10 19.67 -22.94 12.16
CA GLN A 10 19.33 -21.76 11.35
C GLN A 10 20.55 -21.01 10.78
N SER A 11 21.75 -21.57 10.88
CA SER A 11 23.00 -20.93 10.44
C SER A 11 23.18 -20.85 8.92
N ALA A 12 22.35 -21.51 8.11
CA ALA A 12 22.54 -21.63 6.66
C ALA A 12 21.92 -20.52 5.77
N TYR A 13 21.25 -19.50 6.34
CA TYR A 13 20.60 -18.43 5.56
C TYR A 13 21.36 -17.09 5.52
N ARG A 14 22.66 -17.07 5.85
CA ARG A 14 23.42 -15.82 6.07
C ARG A 14 24.55 -15.49 5.08
N GLU A 15 24.53 -16.02 3.86
CA GLU A 15 25.54 -15.64 2.86
C GLU A 15 24.95 -15.41 1.46
N VAL A 16 24.21 -14.32 1.25
CA VAL A 16 24.18 -13.62 -0.05
C VAL A 16 23.96 -12.12 0.17
N THR A 17 24.96 -11.41 0.67
CA THR A 17 25.05 -9.95 0.47
C THR A 17 26.49 -9.48 0.64
N MET A 18 27.29 -9.68 -0.40
CA MET A 18 28.62 -9.07 -0.53
C MET A 18 28.80 -8.63 -1.99
N ALA A 19 28.37 -7.40 -2.30
CA ALA A 19 28.96 -6.58 -3.37
C ALA A 19 28.21 -5.25 -3.51
N THR A 20 28.67 -4.19 -2.83
CA THR A 20 28.86 -2.87 -3.46
C THR A 20 29.90 -2.10 -2.65
N LYS A 21 31.05 -1.91 -3.29
CA LYS A 21 32.18 -1.09 -2.85
C LYS A 21 31.83 0.40 -2.96
N ASP A 22 32.42 1.15 -2.02
CA ASP A 22 32.94 2.52 -2.11
C ASP A 22 32.02 3.63 -2.65
N TYR A 23 31.70 4.62 -1.82
CA TYR A 23 31.93 6.04 -2.15
C TYR A 23 31.86 6.92 -0.89
N LYS A 24 32.95 7.66 -0.66
CA LYS A 24 33.22 8.62 0.42
C LYS A 24 33.11 10.01 -0.22
N GLY A 25 32.28 10.92 0.27
CA GLY A 25 32.21 12.26 -0.32
C GLY A 25 31.15 13.22 0.22
N VAL A 26 31.52 13.96 1.27
CA VAL A 26 31.26 15.39 1.52
C VAL A 26 29.98 16.00 0.92
N VAL A 27 29.04 16.34 1.82
CA VAL A 27 27.92 17.26 1.56
C VAL A 27 28.49 18.66 1.39
N SER A 28 28.48 19.20 0.17
CA SER A 28 28.71 20.62 -0.11
C SER A 28 27.48 21.22 -0.78
N SER A 29 26.81 22.09 -0.03
CA SER A 29 25.69 22.90 -0.47
C SER A 29 26.12 23.88 -1.56
N LYS A 30 25.62 23.73 -2.79
CA LYS A 30 25.54 24.83 -3.76
C LYS A 30 24.16 24.88 -4.40
N ALA A 31 23.49 25.98 -4.13
CA ALA A 31 22.29 26.42 -4.81
C ALA A 31 22.60 26.60 -6.32
N THR A 32 21.80 25.95 -7.16
CA THR A 32 21.73 26.25 -8.59
C THR A 32 20.27 26.41 -8.95
N THR A 33 19.91 27.65 -9.26
CA THR A 33 18.67 28.09 -9.88
C THR A 33 18.41 27.29 -11.16
N ARG A 34 17.58 26.25 -11.07
CA ARG A 34 17.02 25.58 -12.24
C ARG A 34 15.76 26.31 -12.69
N SER A 35 15.98 27.16 -13.69
CA SER A 35 15.01 27.47 -14.76
C SER A 35 13.96 26.36 -14.88
N SER A 36 12.73 26.69 -14.48
CA SER A 36 11.56 25.83 -14.61
C SER A 36 11.15 25.80 -16.08
N SER A 37 11.81 24.97 -16.88
CA SER A 37 11.22 24.54 -18.14
C SER A 37 9.98 23.73 -17.78
N THR A 38 8.80 24.29 -18.01
CA THR A 38 7.51 23.61 -17.92
C THR A 38 7.42 22.55 -19.00
N ASN A 39 8.17 21.46 -18.83
CA ASN A 39 7.86 20.22 -19.50
C ASN A 39 6.53 19.76 -18.90
N SER A 40 5.44 19.99 -19.63
CA SER A 40 4.19 19.31 -19.40
C SER A 40 4.46 17.82 -19.56
N SER A 41 4.92 17.18 -18.48
CA SER A 41 4.96 15.73 -18.42
C SER A 41 3.52 15.27 -18.59
N ASN A 42 3.22 14.72 -19.77
CA ASN A 42 1.98 13.99 -20.00
C ASN A 42 1.94 12.89 -18.95
N THR A 43 1.26 13.17 -17.83
CA THR A 43 1.12 12.22 -16.74
C THR A 43 0.27 11.10 -17.31
N LYS A 44 0.87 9.93 -17.53
CA LYS A 44 0.15 8.77 -18.05
C LYS A 44 -0.84 8.32 -16.99
N LEU A 45 -2.13 8.51 -17.25
CA LEU A 45 -3.19 7.99 -16.39
C LEU A 45 -3.15 6.46 -16.39
N LEU A 46 -3.37 5.89 -15.21
CA LEU A 46 -3.45 4.45 -15.01
C LEU A 46 -4.78 4.14 -14.32
N PRO A 47 -5.94 4.32 -14.98
CA PRO A 47 -7.22 4.10 -14.32
C PRO A 47 -7.41 2.62 -13.96
N VAL A 48 -7.78 2.34 -12.71
CA VAL A 48 -8.31 1.04 -12.34
C VAL A 48 -9.79 1.04 -12.69
N ARG A 49 -10.14 0.33 -13.76
CA ARG A 49 -11.53 0.33 -14.25
C ARG A 49 -12.38 -0.63 -13.43
N TYR A 50 -13.69 -0.36 -13.38
CA TYR A 50 -14.70 -1.21 -12.75
C TYR A 50 -14.51 -2.73 -12.97
N PRO A 51 -14.19 -3.23 -14.18
CA PRO A 51 -13.97 -4.66 -14.38
C PRO A 51 -12.89 -5.30 -13.50
N VAL A 52 -11.88 -4.52 -13.07
CA VAL A 52 -10.84 -5.01 -12.15
C VAL A 52 -11.43 -5.26 -10.77
N TYR A 53 -12.18 -4.30 -10.22
CA TYR A 53 -12.87 -4.46 -8.94
C TYR A 53 -13.90 -5.58 -8.98
N HIS A 54 -14.62 -5.73 -10.10
CA HIS A 54 -15.54 -6.83 -10.30
C HIS A 54 -14.82 -8.18 -10.26
N ALA A 55 -13.74 -8.34 -11.03
CA ALA A 55 -12.95 -9.58 -11.03
C ALA A 55 -12.40 -9.93 -9.64
N ILE A 56 -11.93 -8.94 -8.88
CA ILE A 56 -11.49 -9.13 -7.47
C ILE A 56 -12.63 -9.67 -6.61
N SER A 57 -13.84 -9.13 -6.77
CA SER A 57 -15.00 -9.59 -6.01
C SER A 57 -15.40 -11.03 -6.36
N GLU A 58 -15.31 -11.41 -7.64
CA GLU A 58 -15.61 -12.77 -8.10
C GLU A 58 -14.59 -13.79 -7.58
N VAL A 59 -13.29 -13.43 -7.57
CA VAL A 59 -12.24 -14.26 -7.00
C VAL A 59 -12.45 -14.47 -5.50
N ASN A 60 -12.71 -13.39 -4.75
CA ASN A 60 -12.97 -13.47 -3.32
C ASN A 60 -14.18 -14.35 -2.99
N ARG A 61 -15.27 -14.19 -3.76
CA ARG A 61 -16.45 -15.04 -3.63
C ARG A 61 -16.11 -16.51 -3.88
N SER A 62 -15.30 -16.81 -4.89
CA SER A 62 -14.90 -18.19 -5.22
C SER A 62 -14.09 -18.83 -4.08
N PHE A 63 -13.21 -18.06 -3.42
CA PHE A 63 -12.51 -18.53 -2.22
C PHE A 63 -13.49 -18.84 -1.08
N GLU A 64 -14.42 -17.94 -0.79
CA GLU A 64 -15.42 -18.13 0.27
C GLU A 64 -16.28 -19.37 0.02
N GLU A 65 -16.76 -19.57 -1.21
CA GLU A 65 -17.54 -20.76 -1.59
C GLU A 65 -16.71 -22.05 -1.44
N THR A 66 -15.42 -22.01 -1.79
CA THR A 66 -14.52 -23.18 -1.65
C THR A 66 -14.25 -23.51 -0.19
N ILE A 67 -14.02 -22.50 0.65
CA ILE A 67 -13.79 -22.65 2.10
C ILE A 67 -15.04 -23.25 2.75
N GLN A 68 -16.23 -22.75 2.44
CA GLN A 68 -17.49 -23.34 2.91
C GLN A 68 -17.64 -24.80 2.47
N GLY A 69 -17.21 -25.14 1.25
CA GLY A 69 -17.14 -26.51 0.78
C GLY A 69 -16.24 -27.39 1.65
N LEU A 70 -15.05 -26.91 2.01
CA LEU A 70 -14.14 -27.63 2.93
C LEU A 70 -14.74 -27.79 4.32
N GLU A 71 -15.40 -26.75 4.86
CA GLU A 71 -16.10 -26.81 6.14
C GLU A 71 -17.22 -27.84 6.13
N HIS A 72 -17.99 -27.89 5.04
CA HIS A 72 -19.00 -28.91 4.84
C HIS A 72 -18.37 -30.31 4.77
N LEU A 73 -17.25 -30.48 4.06
CA LEU A 73 -16.54 -31.76 3.99
C LEU A 73 -16.03 -32.22 5.37
N MET A 74 -15.54 -31.30 6.21
CA MET A 74 -15.09 -31.59 7.58
C MET A 74 -16.23 -32.09 8.49
N SER A 75 -17.49 -31.81 8.15
CA SER A 75 -18.63 -32.32 8.90
C SER A 75 -18.84 -33.83 8.71
N PHE A 76 -18.34 -34.40 7.60
CA PHE A 76 -18.38 -35.84 7.38
C PHE A 76 -17.19 -36.52 8.06
N LYS A 77 -17.46 -37.58 8.84
CA LYS A 77 -16.43 -38.36 9.56
C LYS A 77 -15.56 -39.25 8.66
N ILE A 78 -15.66 -39.11 7.34
CA ILE A 78 -14.92 -39.90 6.35
C ILE A 78 -13.61 -39.23 5.92
N PHE A 79 -13.49 -37.91 6.12
CA PHE A 79 -12.29 -37.16 5.76
C PHE A 79 -11.43 -36.89 6.99
N ASN A 80 -10.11 -36.82 6.78
CA ASN A 80 -9.20 -36.37 7.82
C ASN A 80 -9.37 -34.86 8.02
N LYS A 81 -9.81 -34.48 9.22
CA LYS A 81 -10.11 -33.08 9.56
C LYS A 81 -8.88 -32.17 9.47
N ASP A 82 -7.74 -32.63 9.99
CA ASP A 82 -6.51 -31.82 10.01
C ASP A 82 -6.00 -31.55 8.58
N SER A 83 -6.17 -32.50 7.67
CA SER A 83 -5.83 -32.34 6.25
C SER A 83 -6.71 -31.31 5.56
N LEU A 84 -8.03 -31.37 5.77
CA LEU A 84 -8.97 -30.39 5.22
C LEU A 84 -8.76 -28.99 5.82
N GLN A 85 -8.43 -28.92 7.11
CA GLN A 85 -8.11 -27.66 7.78
C GLN A 85 -6.80 -27.05 7.25
N GLY A 86 -5.80 -27.88 6.96
CA GLY A 86 -4.58 -27.44 6.27
C GLY A 86 -4.89 -26.81 4.91
N LEU A 87 -5.75 -27.45 4.10
CA LEU A 87 -6.20 -26.89 2.81
C LEU A 87 -6.95 -25.57 2.98
N GLN A 88 -7.80 -25.45 4.00
CA GLN A 88 -8.50 -24.20 4.31
C GLN A 88 -7.51 -23.07 4.61
N PHE A 89 -6.48 -23.32 5.43
CA PHE A 89 -5.46 -22.31 5.73
C PHE A 89 -4.69 -21.88 4.50
N THR A 90 -4.30 -22.81 3.64
CA THR A 90 -3.63 -22.47 2.38
C THR A 90 -4.51 -21.62 1.46
N LEU A 91 -5.81 -21.91 1.36
CA LEU A 91 -6.73 -21.10 0.55
C LEU A 91 -6.89 -19.67 1.10
N GLU A 92 -7.01 -19.52 2.42
CA GLU A 92 -7.10 -18.20 3.05
C GLU A 92 -5.80 -17.41 2.89
N GLU A 93 -4.64 -18.08 2.97
CA GLU A 93 -3.34 -17.45 2.71
C GLU A 93 -3.25 -16.95 1.26
N ILE A 94 -3.59 -17.79 0.27
CA ILE A 94 -3.58 -17.39 -1.14
C ILE A 94 -4.54 -16.22 -1.38
N ARG A 95 -5.74 -16.26 -0.80
CA ARG A 95 -6.72 -15.16 -0.88
C ARG A 95 -6.14 -13.86 -0.32
N ALA A 96 -5.49 -13.93 0.84
CA ALA A 96 -4.89 -12.76 1.47
C ALA A 96 -3.78 -12.16 0.60
N LEU A 97 -2.86 -12.98 0.09
CA LEU A 97 -1.76 -12.54 -0.79
C LEU A 97 -2.27 -11.92 -2.08
N ALA A 98 -3.24 -12.56 -2.74
CA ALA A 98 -3.83 -12.04 -3.97
C ALA A 98 -4.53 -10.68 -3.74
N ASN A 99 -5.24 -10.53 -2.62
CA ASN A 99 -5.91 -9.28 -2.27
C ASN A 99 -4.92 -8.17 -1.92
N GLU A 100 -3.82 -8.48 -1.24
CA GLU A 100 -2.74 -7.54 -0.94
C GLU A 100 -2.13 -6.99 -2.23
N GLU A 101 -1.65 -7.87 -3.12
CA GLU A 101 -1.01 -7.46 -4.38
C GLU A 101 -1.93 -6.62 -5.28
N LEU A 102 -3.20 -7.01 -5.36
CA LEU A 102 -4.20 -6.29 -6.15
C LEU A 102 -4.52 -4.92 -5.54
N THR A 103 -4.64 -4.84 -4.21
CA THR A 103 -4.94 -3.59 -3.51
C THR A 103 -3.77 -2.62 -3.61
N ASP A 104 -2.54 -3.09 -3.46
CA ASP A 104 -1.34 -2.27 -3.60
C ASP A 104 -1.23 -1.70 -5.01
N THR A 105 -1.36 -2.55 -6.02
CA THR A 105 -1.34 -2.11 -7.43
C THR A 105 -2.45 -1.12 -7.74
N ALA A 106 -3.66 -1.34 -7.21
CA ALA A 106 -4.78 -0.43 -7.41
C ALA A 106 -4.54 0.92 -6.72
N ASN A 107 -4.03 0.91 -5.50
CA ASN A 107 -3.73 2.10 -4.72
C ASN A 107 -2.66 2.96 -5.39
N GLU A 108 -1.57 2.36 -5.87
CA GLU A 108 -0.52 3.08 -6.60
C GLU A 108 -1.07 3.81 -7.83
N ARG A 109 -1.90 3.10 -8.59
CA ARG A 109 -2.53 3.63 -9.81
C ARG A 109 -3.51 4.75 -9.52
N GLU A 110 -4.40 4.56 -8.54
CA GLU A 110 -5.37 5.57 -8.16
C GLU A 110 -4.72 6.80 -7.51
N LEU A 111 -3.61 6.64 -6.79
CA LEU A 111 -2.83 7.75 -6.24
C LEU A 111 -2.23 8.63 -7.35
N VAL A 112 -1.70 8.02 -8.43
CA VAL A 112 -1.22 8.78 -9.60
C VAL A 112 -2.37 9.57 -10.25
N ASN A 113 -3.53 8.94 -10.39
CA ASN A 113 -4.71 9.60 -10.95
C ASN A 113 -5.22 10.72 -10.05
N SER A 114 -5.23 10.54 -8.72
CA SER A 114 -5.72 11.55 -7.78
C SER A 114 -4.90 12.83 -7.86
N PHE A 115 -3.56 12.74 -7.89
CA PHE A 115 -2.69 13.90 -8.06
C PHE A 115 -2.91 14.61 -9.40
N HIS A 116 -3.16 13.85 -10.47
CA HIS A 116 -3.47 14.44 -11.77
C HIS A 116 -4.77 15.26 -11.72
N TYR A 117 -5.85 14.68 -11.19
CA TYR A 117 -7.14 15.36 -11.13
C TYR A 117 -7.17 16.50 -10.11
N GLU A 118 -6.41 16.40 -9.02
CA GLU A 118 -6.20 17.51 -8.09
C GLU A 118 -5.61 18.73 -8.80
N ARG A 119 -4.53 18.54 -9.56
CA ARG A 119 -3.92 19.63 -10.34
C ARG A 119 -4.87 20.22 -11.39
N LEU A 120 -5.67 19.37 -12.05
CA LEU A 120 -6.68 19.85 -13.00
C LEU A 120 -7.77 20.68 -12.31
N ARG A 121 -8.23 20.23 -11.13
CA ARG A 121 -9.21 20.94 -10.31
C ARG A 121 -8.69 22.31 -9.85
N GLU A 122 -7.45 22.37 -9.37
CA GLU A 122 -6.79 23.63 -8.99
C GLU A 122 -6.71 24.60 -10.17
N LYS A 123 -6.27 24.14 -11.34
CA LYS A 123 -6.23 24.97 -12.56
C LYS A 123 -7.60 25.51 -12.95
N TYR A 124 -8.63 24.67 -12.84
CA TYR A 124 -10.01 25.07 -13.10
C TYR A 124 -10.49 26.15 -12.10
N GLN A 125 -10.20 25.97 -10.81
CA GLN A 125 -10.57 26.91 -9.74
C GLN A 125 -9.87 28.26 -9.90
N THR A 126 -8.55 28.27 -10.13
CA THR A 126 -7.78 29.50 -10.39
C THR A 126 -8.30 30.25 -11.60
N ARG A 127 -8.62 29.54 -12.70
CA ARG A 127 -9.17 30.17 -13.91
C ARG A 127 -10.54 30.81 -13.66
N ASN A 128 -11.34 30.24 -12.78
CA ASN A 128 -12.73 30.65 -12.55
C ASN A 128 -12.91 31.51 -11.30
N GLY A 129 -11.82 31.95 -10.66
CA GLY A 129 -11.87 32.82 -9.48
C GLY A 129 -12.48 32.18 -8.23
N VAL A 130 -12.47 30.85 -8.14
CA VAL A 130 -12.93 30.12 -6.95
C VAL A 130 -11.76 30.01 -5.98
N GLU A 131 -11.80 30.74 -4.86
CA GLU A 131 -10.74 30.70 -3.83
C GLU A 131 -10.57 29.28 -3.29
N THR A 132 -9.33 28.79 -3.33
CA THR A 132 -8.95 27.48 -2.80
C THR A 132 -8.42 27.64 -1.38
N SER A 133 -9.22 27.37 -0.35
CA SER A 133 -8.66 27.11 0.98
C SER A 133 -8.02 25.73 0.95
N SER A 134 -6.68 25.67 0.85
CA SER A 134 -5.94 24.42 0.95
C SER A 134 -6.13 23.80 2.34
N PRO A 135 -6.38 22.48 2.47
CA PRO A 135 -6.51 21.81 3.78
C PRO A 135 -5.27 21.96 4.68
N GLU A 136 -4.09 22.28 4.12
CA GLU A 136 -2.86 22.49 4.90
C GLU A 136 -2.86 23.79 5.73
N GLU A 137 -3.59 24.84 5.32
CA GLU A 137 -3.61 26.10 6.07
C GLU A 137 -4.42 26.02 7.37
N SER A 138 -5.34 25.06 7.46
CA SER A 138 -6.19 24.86 8.66
C SER A 138 -5.42 24.32 9.87
N ARG A 139 -4.24 23.71 9.67
CA ARG A 139 -3.42 23.16 10.77
C ARG A 139 -2.50 24.18 11.44
N LYS A 140 -2.16 25.29 10.79
CA LYS A 140 -1.23 26.30 11.36
C LYS A 140 -1.90 27.37 12.22
N GLN A 141 -3.21 27.60 12.11
CA GLN A 141 -3.89 28.67 12.86
C GLN A 141 -4.27 28.31 14.32
N LYS A 142 -4.22 27.04 14.74
CA LYS A 142 -4.61 26.66 16.12
C LYS A 142 -3.52 26.87 17.20
N GLY A 143 -2.30 27.27 16.84
CA GLY A 143 -1.19 27.43 17.80
C GLY A 143 -0.99 28.82 18.42
N GLY A 144 -1.72 29.85 17.97
CA GLY A 144 -1.33 31.25 18.17
C GLY A 144 -2.23 32.10 19.07
N LYS A 145 -2.81 31.60 20.17
CA LYS A 145 -3.54 32.44 21.14
C LYS A 145 -3.24 32.08 22.59
N LYS A 146 -2.01 32.30 23.06
CA LYS A 146 -1.72 32.62 24.48
C LYS A 146 -0.47 33.48 24.56
N GLN A 147 -0.65 34.80 24.61
CA GLN A 147 0.17 35.72 25.41
C GLN A 147 -0.31 37.16 25.21
N LYS A 148 -0.84 37.75 26.29
CA LYS A 148 -0.59 39.12 26.78
C LYS A 148 -1.77 39.61 27.62
N ALA A 149 -1.70 39.34 28.92
CA ALA A 149 -2.40 40.12 29.94
C ALA A 149 -1.68 39.94 31.28
N ALA A 150 -0.57 40.66 31.46
CA ALA A 150 0.02 40.91 32.78
C ALA A 150 0.93 42.14 32.68
N ARG A 151 0.34 43.32 32.93
CA ARG A 151 1.04 44.53 33.37
C ARG A 151 0.02 45.56 33.83
N LYS A 152 -0.24 45.59 35.13
CA LYS A 152 -0.50 46.78 35.92
C LYS A 152 0.17 46.59 37.26
#